data_AF-A0A7V6BXP5-F1
#
_entry.id   AF-A0A7V6BXP5-F1
#
_cell.length_a   1.000
_cell.length_b   1.000
_cell.length_c   1.000
_cell.angle_alpha   90.00
_cell.angle_beta   90.00
_cell.angle_gamma   90.00
#
_symmetry.space_group_name_H-M   'P 1'
#
loop_
_entity.id
_entity.type
_entity.pdbx_description
1 polymer ?
#
loop_
_entity_poly.entity_id
_entity_poly.type
_entity_poly.pdbx_seq_one_letter_code
_entity_poly.pdbx_strand_id
1 'polypeptide(L)'
;MINGQPQALPLMVSAWQLMQRKPRQIVIVGVPGRDDTRAMMAAAHSAYDPGKIVLLADNGPNQAYLAYALPFLNEVTMLAGAATAYVCKDFTCHAPLNSVEAMEERLRN
;
A
#
# COMPACT_ATOMS: atom_id res chain seq x y z
N MET A 1 -29.37 -22.96 -14.92
CA MET A 1 -28.09 -22.35 -15.36
C MET A 1 -27.26 -21.74 -14.22
N ILE A 2 -27.80 -21.34 -13.07
CA ILE A 2 -26.98 -20.85 -11.92
C ILE A 2 -26.33 -21.98 -11.09
N ASN A 3 -26.93 -23.17 -11.00
CA ASN A 3 -26.39 -24.28 -10.18
C ASN A 3 -25.14 -24.98 -10.76
N GLY A 4 -24.78 -24.73 -12.03
CA GLY A 4 -23.62 -25.37 -12.67
C GLY A 4 -22.28 -24.66 -12.41
N GLN A 5 -22.33 -23.44 -11.86
CA GLN A 5 -21.14 -22.59 -11.66
C GLN A 5 -21.29 -21.76 -10.37
N PRO A 6 -21.27 -22.38 -9.19
CA PRO A 6 -21.47 -21.68 -7.90
C PRO A 6 -20.43 -20.58 -7.65
N GLN A 7 -19.25 -20.67 -8.25
CA GLN A 7 -18.20 -19.65 -8.17
C GLN A 7 -18.48 -18.37 -8.97
N ALA A 8 -19.38 -18.41 -9.95
CA ALA A 8 -19.58 -17.29 -10.88
C ALA A 8 -20.09 -16.03 -10.17
N LEU A 9 -21.06 -16.19 -9.26
CA LEU A 9 -21.62 -15.06 -8.52
C LEU A 9 -20.60 -14.39 -7.57
N PRO A 10 -19.87 -15.12 -6.70
CA PRO A 10 -18.81 -14.51 -5.88
C PRO A 10 -17.72 -13.79 -6.69
N LEU A 11 -17.32 -14.35 -7.83
CA LEU A 11 -16.31 -13.73 -8.70
C LEU A 11 -16.83 -12.43 -9.35
N MET A 12 -18.07 -12.43 -9.82
CA MET A 12 -18.71 -11.21 -10.36
C MET A 12 -18.84 -10.12 -9.30
N VAL A 13 -19.22 -10.47 -8.06
CA VAL A 13 -19.29 -9.51 -6.95
C VAL A 13 -17.90 -8.98 -6.59
N SER A 14 -16.87 -9.82 -6.60
CA SER A 14 -15.48 -9.40 -6.33
C SER A 14 -14.96 -8.45 -7.41
N ALA A 15 -15.22 -8.75 -8.69
CA ALA A 15 -14.87 -7.89 -9.81
C ALA A 15 -15.61 -6.54 -9.70
N TRP A 16 -16.91 -6.56 -9.41
CA TRP A 16 -17.70 -5.34 -9.18
C TRP A 16 -17.15 -4.49 -8.03
N GLN A 17 -16.79 -5.13 -6.90
CA GLN A 17 -16.18 -4.44 -5.77
C GLN A 17 -14.85 -3.77 -6.15
N LEU A 18 -14.00 -4.44 -6.94
CA LEU A 18 -12.75 -3.88 -7.44
C LEU A 18 -13.00 -2.71 -8.40
N MET A 19 -13.98 -2.82 -9.30
CA MET A 19 -14.34 -1.75 -10.25
C MET A 19 -14.87 -0.50 -9.56
N GLN A 20 -15.60 -0.63 -8.45
CA GLN A 20 -16.17 0.48 -7.69
C GLN A 20 -15.14 1.20 -6.81
N ARG A 21 -13.98 0.58 -6.55
CA ARG A 21 -12.97 1.11 -5.64
C ARG A 21 -11.89 1.84 -6.42
N LYS A 22 -11.43 2.95 -5.85
CA LYS A 22 -10.22 3.64 -6.30
C LYS A 22 -9.02 2.97 -5.61
N PRO A 23 -8.04 2.42 -6.36
CA PRO A 23 -6.92 1.72 -5.75
C PRO A 23 -6.14 2.69 -4.86
N ARG A 24 -5.93 2.27 -3.61
CA ARG A 24 -5.09 2.97 -2.64
C ARG A 24 -3.72 2.31 -2.65
N GLN A 25 -2.68 3.12 -2.82
CA GLN A 25 -1.31 2.64 -2.80
C GLN A 25 -0.61 3.17 -1.57
N ILE A 26 0.01 2.28 -0.81
CA ILE A 26 0.82 2.62 0.35
C ILE A 26 2.27 2.26 0.01
N VAL A 27 3.15 3.24 0.03
CA VAL A 27 4.59 3.02 -0.09
C VAL A 27 5.22 3.28 1.25
N ILE A 28 5.78 2.23 1.86
CA ILE A 28 6.54 2.32 3.10
C ILE A 28 8.00 2.37 2.70
N VAL A 29 8.68 3.46 3.02
CA VAL A 29 10.12 3.60 2.86
C VAL A 29 10.78 3.25 4.17
N GLY A 30 11.69 2.27 4.19
CA GLY A 30 12.33 1.83 5.43
C GLY A 30 13.25 0.63 5.27
N VAL A 31 14.11 0.43 6.25
CA VAL A 31 15.08 -0.68 6.25
C VAL A 31 14.35 -2.00 6.50
N PRO A 32 14.47 -3.01 5.61
CA PRO A 32 13.84 -4.30 5.80
C PRO A 32 14.22 -4.92 7.14
N GLY A 33 13.22 -5.34 7.90
CA GLY A 33 13.44 -5.96 9.21
C GLY A 33 13.76 -5.00 10.35
N ARG A 34 13.81 -3.67 10.16
CA ARG A 34 13.88 -2.72 11.28
C ARG A 34 12.53 -2.59 11.98
N ASP A 35 12.52 -2.40 13.29
CA ASP A 35 11.32 -2.46 14.13
C ASP A 35 10.21 -1.49 13.67
N ASP A 36 10.57 -0.26 13.33
CA ASP A 36 9.65 0.76 12.82
C ASP A 36 9.03 0.39 11.46
N THR A 37 9.83 -0.21 10.59
CA THR A 37 9.40 -0.66 9.25
C THR A 37 8.45 -1.84 9.39
N ARG A 38 8.75 -2.80 10.29
CA ARG A 38 7.84 -3.91 10.59
C ARG A 38 6.53 -3.41 11.19
N ALA A 39 6.57 -2.41 12.08
CA ALA A 39 5.37 -1.83 12.68
C ALA A 39 4.49 -1.15 11.61
N MET A 40 5.06 -0.34 10.72
CA MET A 40 4.31 0.26 9.60
C MET A 40 3.76 -0.81 8.65
N MET A 41 4.55 -1.83 8.30
CA MET A 41 4.05 -2.93 7.45
C MET A 41 2.87 -3.65 8.11
N ALA A 42 2.95 -3.95 9.41
CA ALA A 42 1.86 -4.58 10.14
C ALA A 42 0.59 -3.72 10.14
N ALA A 43 0.71 -2.41 10.38
CA ALA A 43 -0.42 -1.49 10.34
C ALA A 43 -1.00 -1.33 8.92
N ALA A 44 -0.16 -1.35 7.88
CA ALA A 44 -0.65 -1.37 6.50
C ALA A 44 -1.42 -2.66 6.18
N HIS A 45 -1.11 -3.79 6.81
CA HIS A 45 -1.81 -5.05 6.61
C HIS A 45 -3.00 -5.30 7.56
N SER A 46 -3.15 -4.53 8.64
CA SER A 46 -4.20 -4.74 9.64
C SER A 46 -5.60 -4.36 9.13
N ALA A 47 -5.69 -3.28 8.34
CA ALA A 47 -6.96 -2.80 7.80
C ALA A 47 -7.35 -3.48 6.49
N TYR A 48 -8.54 -4.09 6.46
CA TYR A 48 -9.11 -4.63 5.23
C TYR A 48 -9.52 -3.51 4.27
N ASP A 49 -8.82 -3.43 3.13
CA ASP A 49 -9.07 -2.47 2.06
C ASP A 49 -8.87 -3.20 0.72
N PRO A 50 -9.97 -3.68 0.08
CA PRO A 50 -9.89 -4.45 -1.15
C PRO A 50 -9.18 -3.68 -2.26
N GLY A 51 -8.18 -4.31 -2.88
CA GLY A 51 -7.41 -3.70 -3.97
C GLY A 51 -6.33 -2.72 -3.52
N LYS A 52 -6.08 -2.59 -2.21
CA LYS A 52 -4.94 -1.85 -1.67
C LYS A 52 -3.62 -2.50 -2.08
N ILE A 53 -2.69 -1.68 -2.54
CA ILE A 53 -1.33 -2.09 -2.93
C ILE A 53 -0.36 -1.58 -1.87
N VAL A 54 0.48 -2.46 -1.33
CA VAL A 54 1.52 -2.11 -0.36
C VAL A 54 2.88 -2.39 -0.99
N LEU A 55 3.74 -1.38 -1.05
CA LEU A 55 5.11 -1.46 -1.56
C LEU A 55 6.08 -1.12 -0.43
N LEU A 56 7.15 -1.91 -0.31
CA LEU A 56 8.28 -1.59 0.55
C LEU A 56 9.42 -1.03 -0.32
N ALA A 57 9.78 0.21 -0.08
CA ALA A 57 10.92 0.88 -0.69
C ALA A 57 12.08 0.84 0.32
N ASP A 58 13.07 0.00 0.07
CA ASP A 58 14.14 -0.30 1.03
C ASP A 58 15.30 0.72 1.04
N ASN A 59 15.18 1.79 0.26
CA ASN A 59 16.25 2.75 -0.04
C ASN A 59 17.53 2.07 -0.56
N GLY A 60 17.36 0.92 -1.21
CA GLY A 60 18.42 0.03 -1.63
C GLY A 60 18.12 -0.65 -2.97
N PRO A 61 18.69 -1.84 -3.21
CA PRO A 61 18.60 -2.50 -4.52
C PRO A 61 17.18 -2.92 -4.89
N ASN A 62 16.31 -3.25 -3.91
CA ASN A 62 14.93 -3.62 -4.23
C ASN A 62 14.12 -2.41 -4.69
N GLN A 63 14.30 -1.25 -4.06
CA GLN A 63 13.71 0.00 -4.52
C GLN A 63 14.22 0.38 -5.91
N ALA A 64 15.53 0.27 -6.16
CA ALA A 64 16.09 0.55 -7.48
C ALA A 64 15.51 -0.38 -8.58
N TYR A 65 15.35 -1.67 -8.26
CA TYR A 65 14.71 -2.61 -9.17
C TYR A 65 13.25 -2.24 -9.46
N LEU A 66 12.45 -1.94 -8.43
CA LEU A 66 11.06 -1.55 -8.60
C LEU A 66 10.93 -0.20 -9.34
N ALA A 67 11.86 0.71 -9.12
CA ALA A 67 11.87 2.04 -9.74
C ALA A 67 12.04 1.99 -11.27
N TYR A 68 12.55 0.88 -11.83
CA TYR A 68 12.56 0.67 -13.28
C TYR A 68 11.15 0.65 -13.88
N ALA A 69 10.20 -0.03 -13.22
CA ALA A 69 8.82 -0.12 -13.65
C ALA A 69 7.93 0.97 -13.04
N LEU A 70 8.31 1.50 -11.87
CA LEU A 70 7.56 2.46 -11.07
C LEU A 70 8.43 3.69 -10.76
N PRO A 71 8.64 4.62 -11.72
CA PRO A 71 9.63 5.69 -11.60
C PRO A 71 9.47 6.60 -10.38
N PHE A 72 8.23 6.76 -9.88
CA PHE A 72 7.94 7.57 -8.67
C PHE A 72 8.65 7.03 -7.41
N LEU A 73 9.05 5.76 -7.40
CA LEU A 73 9.83 5.18 -6.29
C LEU A 73 11.23 5.78 -6.18
N ASN A 74 11.74 6.51 -7.17
CA ASN A 74 13.01 7.24 -7.02
C ASN A 74 12.89 8.47 -6.10
N GLU A 75 11.68 8.98 -5.90
CA GLU A 75 11.42 10.24 -5.20
C GLU A 75 10.99 10.04 -3.74
N VAL A 76 10.63 8.80 -3.37
CA VAL A 76 10.23 8.47 -2.00
C VAL A 76 11.45 8.19 -1.15
N THR A 77 11.51 8.82 0.03
CA THR A 77 12.65 8.73 0.93
C THR A 77 12.20 8.63 2.38
N MET A 78 13.11 8.22 3.26
CA MET A 78 12.86 8.22 4.69
C MET A 78 12.97 9.64 5.25
N LEU A 79 12.01 10.04 6.08
CA LEU A 79 12.08 11.29 6.83
C LEU A 79 12.87 11.09 8.12
N ALA A 80 13.89 11.93 8.33
CA ALA A 80 14.70 11.95 9.54
C ALA A 80 15.26 10.57 9.96
N GLY A 81 15.55 9.69 8.98
CA GLY A 81 16.07 8.35 9.24
C GLY A 81 15.05 7.33 9.78
N ALA A 82 13.78 7.70 9.93
CA ALA A 82 12.69 6.83 10.36
C ALA A 82 11.92 6.24 9.17
N ALA A 83 11.27 5.08 9.37
CA ALA A 83 10.36 4.54 8.38
C ALA A 83 9.27 5.57 8.05
N THR A 84 8.91 5.68 6.78
CA THR A 84 8.00 6.73 6.29
C THR A 84 6.98 6.14 5.34
N ALA A 85 5.71 6.41 5.59
CA ALA A 85 4.60 5.99 4.74
C ALA A 85 4.14 7.12 3.82
N TYR A 86 4.04 6.80 2.53
CA TYR A 86 3.41 7.62 1.50
C TYR A 86 2.09 6.95 1.12
N VAL A 87 0.96 7.58 1.46
CA VAL A 87 -0.37 7.06 1.15
C VAL A 87 -0.94 7.83 -0.04
N CYS A 88 -1.04 7.13 -1.16
CA CYS A 88 -1.50 7.67 -2.44
C CYS A 88 -2.91 7.17 -2.76
N LYS A 89 -3.75 8.10 -3.20
CA LYS A 89 -5.14 7.87 -3.61
C LYS A 89 -5.41 8.74 -4.84
N ASP A 90 -6.08 8.20 -5.85
CA ASP A 90 -6.38 8.96 -7.09
C ASP A 90 -5.13 9.59 -7.72
N PHE A 91 -4.05 8.82 -7.84
CA PHE A 91 -2.75 9.26 -8.39
C PHE A 91 -2.09 10.42 -7.64
N THR A 92 -2.57 10.77 -6.45
CA THR A 92 -2.01 11.83 -5.61
C THR A 92 -1.55 11.25 -4.28
N CYS A 93 -0.27 11.44 -3.97
CA CYS A 93 0.29 11.09 -2.67
C CYS A 93 0.09 12.25 -1.70
N HIS A 94 -0.43 11.95 -0.52
CA HIS A 94 -0.54 12.93 0.56
C HIS A 94 0.81 13.14 1.24
N ALA A 95 0.86 14.11 2.16
CA ALA A 95 2.03 14.34 3.00
C ALA A 95 2.53 13.03 3.67
N PRO A 96 3.84 12.76 3.63
CA PRO A 96 4.46 11.58 4.23
C PRO A 96 4.25 11.52 5.74
N LEU A 97 4.11 10.30 6.28
CA LEU A 97 3.82 10.03 7.68
C LEU A 97 4.95 9.19 8.29
N ASN A 98 5.49 9.62 9.43
CA ASN A 98 6.59 8.94 10.14
C ASN A 98 6.15 8.22 11.43
N SER A 99 4.85 8.13 11.69
CA SER A 99 4.27 7.38 12.82
C SER A 99 3.21 6.40 12.35
N VAL A 100 3.08 5.30 13.08
CA VAL A 100 2.09 4.25 12.78
C VAL A 100 0.68 4.77 13.00
N GLU A 101 0.47 5.53 14.07
CA GLU A 101 -0.83 6.07 14.49
C GLU A 101 -1.40 7.01 13.42
N ALA A 102 -0.57 7.92 12.89
CA ALA A 102 -0.98 8.85 11.85
C ALA A 102 -1.29 8.12 10.53
N MET A 103 -0.53 7.06 10.22
CA MET A 103 -0.81 6.22 9.06
C MET A 103 -2.13 5.47 9.23
N GLU A 104 -2.38 4.83 10.37
CA GLU A 104 -3.63 4.13 10.63
C GLU A 104 -4.84 5.06 10.54
N GLU A 105 -4.73 6.28 11.07
CA GLU A 105 -5.77 7.30 10.93
C GLU A 105 -6.03 7.64 9.46
N ARG A 106 -4.97 7.79 8.66
CA ARG A 106 -5.10 8.01 7.22
C ARG A 106 -5.77 6.83 6.50
N LEU A 107 -5.54 5.59 6.93
CA LEU A 107 -6.10 4.40 6.27
C LEU A 107 -7.58 4.17 6.56
N ARG A 108 -8.10 4.72 7.67
CA ARG A 108 -9.52 4.64 8.03
C ARG A 108 -10.44 5.51 7.15
N ASN A 109 -9.89 6.55 6.51
CA ASN A 109 -10.60 7.55 5.69
C ASN A 109 -10.41 7.32 4.17
#